data_AF-A0A969PCU6-F1
#
_entry.id   AF-A0A969PCU6-F1
#
_cell.length_a   1.000
_cell.length_b   1.000
_cell.length_c   1.000
_cell.angle_alpha   90.00
_cell.angle_beta   90.00
_cell.angle_gamma   90.00
#
_symmetry.space_group_name_H-M   'P 1'
#
loop_
_entity.id
_entity.type
_entity.pdbx_description
1 polymer ?
#
loop_
_entity_poly.entity_id
_entity_poly.type
_entity_poly.pdbx_seq_one_letter_code
_entity_poly.pdbx_strand_id
1 'polypeptide(L)'
;MHYNPKRSSALSLLVAWRISMEVMEQVDSEERRILMALSQAYQEWEQQTRRQGLQQERQSAIASLMRLRFGAVDSELQAIIPALMNLPTEQYTQLLWQLSRAELLQRFQA
;
A
#
# COMPACT_ATOMS: atom_id res chain seq x y z
N MET A 1 13.28 -7.56 -20.79
CA MET A 1 12.10 -6.70 -21.05
C MET A 1 11.98 -5.71 -19.89
N HIS A 2 12.32 -4.44 -20.09
CA HIS A 2 12.25 -3.42 -19.03
C HIS A 2 10.83 -2.81 -18.97
N TYR A 3 10.07 -3.17 -17.94
CA TYR A 3 8.83 -2.49 -17.56
C TYR A 3 9.16 -1.03 -17.22
N ASN A 4 8.76 -0.08 -18.08
CA ASN A 4 8.99 1.34 -17.84
C ASN A 4 7.69 1.98 -17.32
N PRO A 5 7.57 2.19 -16.00
CA PRO A 5 6.34 2.70 -15.39
C PRO A 5 5.93 4.07 -15.96
N LYS A 6 6.91 4.89 -16.39
CA LYS A 6 6.63 6.20 -16.99
C LYS A 6 5.91 6.10 -18.34
N ARG A 7 6.20 5.05 -19.14
CA ARG A 7 5.50 4.79 -20.41
C ARG A 7 4.08 4.31 -20.17
N SER A 8 3.87 3.43 -19.20
CA SER A 8 2.53 2.96 -18.83
C SER A 8 1.65 4.11 -18.32
N SER A 9 2.22 4.99 -17.48
CA SER A 9 1.53 6.19 -17.00
C SER A 9 1.26 7.21 -18.11
N ALA A 10 2.20 7.41 -19.04
CA ALA A 10 1.96 8.29 -20.18
C ALA A 10 0.85 7.75 -21.11
N LEU A 11 0.82 6.44 -21.35
CA LEU A 11 -0.21 5.80 -22.16
C LEU A 11 -1.59 5.84 -21.49
N SER A 12 -1.68 5.64 -20.16
CA SER A 12 -2.95 5.76 -19.44
C SER A 12 -3.47 7.18 -19.44
N LEU A 13 -2.60 8.18 -19.28
CA LEU A 13 -2.95 9.60 -19.38
C LEU A 13 -3.41 9.97 -20.79
N LEU A 14 -2.76 9.47 -21.84
CA LEU A 14 -3.15 9.72 -23.23
C LEU A 14 -4.48 9.04 -23.61
N VAL A 15 -4.75 7.85 -23.09
CA VAL A 15 -6.04 7.16 -23.29
C VAL A 15 -7.15 7.89 -22.53
N ALA A 16 -6.91 8.27 -21.27
CA ALA A 16 -7.85 9.08 -20.50
C ALA A 16 -8.11 10.44 -21.15
N TRP A 17 -7.08 11.07 -21.71
CA TRP A 17 -7.21 12.36 -22.39
C TRP A 17 -7.98 12.22 -23.71
N ARG A 18 -7.78 11.16 -24.48
CA ARG A 18 -8.53 10.87 -25.71
C ARG A 18 -10.02 10.64 -25.44
N ILE A 19 -10.34 9.85 -24.41
CA ILE A 19 -11.72 9.64 -23.95
C ILE A 19 -12.31 10.98 -23.47
N SER A 20 -11.52 11.80 -22.75
CA SER A 20 -11.97 13.12 -22.34
C SER A 20 -12.19 14.06 -23.53
N MET A 21 -11.38 13.99 -24.60
CA MET A 21 -11.53 14.82 -25.78
C MET A 21 -12.75 14.46 -26.62
N GLU A 22 -13.02 13.16 -26.82
CA GLU A 22 -14.24 12.67 -27.49
C GLU A 22 -15.50 13.08 -26.71
N VAL A 23 -15.41 13.17 -25.38
CA VAL A 23 -16.49 13.66 -24.52
C VAL A 23 -16.57 15.19 -24.49
N MET A 24 -15.43 15.90 -24.52
CA MET A 24 -15.34 17.37 -24.42
C MET A 24 -15.82 18.12 -25.67
N GLU A 25 -15.95 17.45 -26.81
CA GLU A 25 -16.52 18.03 -28.04
C GLU A 25 -18.03 18.33 -27.90
N GLN A 26 -18.71 17.74 -26.90
CA GLN A 26 -20.16 17.85 -26.70
C GLN A 26 -20.59 18.47 -25.35
N VAL A 27 -19.64 18.89 -24.51
CA VAL A 27 -19.87 19.08 -23.06
C VAL A 27 -19.63 20.53 -22.62
N ASP A 28 -20.58 21.07 -21.84
CA ASP A 28 -20.56 22.45 -21.34
C ASP A 28 -19.44 22.69 -20.30
N SER A 29 -19.08 23.96 -20.08
CA SER A 29 -17.98 24.39 -19.20
C SER A 29 -18.11 23.94 -17.74
N GLU A 30 -19.32 23.68 -17.26
CA GLU A 30 -19.61 23.16 -15.92
C GLU A 30 -19.27 21.66 -15.82
N GLU A 31 -19.69 20.87 -16.79
CA GLU A 31 -19.45 19.43 -16.85
C GLU A 31 -17.95 19.11 -17.00
N ARG A 32 -17.18 19.97 -17.69
CA ARG A 32 -15.70 19.88 -17.74
C ARG A 32 -15.07 20.05 -16.36
N ARG A 33 -15.56 20.99 -15.55
CA ARG A 33 -15.05 21.21 -14.18
C ARG A 33 -15.36 20.01 -13.28
N ILE A 34 -16.55 19.43 -13.42
CA ILE A 34 -16.95 18.22 -12.69
C ILE A 34 -16.06 17.03 -13.09
N LEU A 35 -15.79 16.85 -14.39
CA LEU A 35 -14.93 15.77 -14.87
C LEU A 35 -13.49 15.90 -14.34
N MET A 36 -12.96 17.13 -14.30
CA MET A 36 -11.64 17.41 -13.72
C MET A 36 -11.59 17.07 -12.23
N ALA A 37 -12.59 17.50 -11.45
CA ALA A 37 -12.65 17.20 -10.02
C ALA A 37 -12.77 15.70 -9.73
N LEU A 38 -13.57 14.97 -10.52
CA LEU A 38 -13.73 13.52 -10.39
C LEU A 38 -12.43 12.77 -10.71
N SER A 39 -11.70 13.21 -11.74
CA SER A 39 -10.41 12.62 -12.10
C SER A 39 -9.37 12.77 -10.98
N GLN A 40 -9.35 13.92 -10.30
CA GLN A 40 -8.48 14.17 -9.16
C GLN A 40 -8.86 13.29 -7.97
N ALA A 41 -10.15 13.23 -7.62
CA ALA A 41 -10.65 12.38 -6.55
C ALA A 41 -10.33 10.89 -6.79
N TYR A 42 -10.45 10.42 -8.03
CA TYR A 42 -10.08 9.04 -8.38
C TYR A 42 -8.58 8.78 -8.25
N GLN A 43 -7.72 9.72 -8.68
CA GLN A 43 -6.27 9.61 -8.52
C GLN A 43 -5.85 9.59 -7.05
N GLU A 44 -6.44 10.46 -6.22
CA GLU A 44 -6.21 10.47 -4.78
C GLU A 44 -6.66 9.15 -4.14
N TRP A 45 -7.85 8.66 -4.52
CA TRP A 45 -8.36 7.38 -4.05
C TRP A 45 -7.48 6.20 -4.48
N GLU A 46 -6.97 6.17 -5.71
CA GLU A 46 -6.06 5.11 -6.19
C GLU A 46 -4.74 5.14 -5.39
N GLN A 47 -4.17 6.34 -5.19
CA GLN A 47 -2.94 6.49 -4.40
C GLN A 47 -3.15 6.07 -2.94
N GLN A 48 -4.27 6.47 -2.33
CA GLN A 48 -4.64 6.09 -0.98
C GLN A 48 -4.81 4.57 -0.86
N THR A 49 -5.56 3.97 -1.78
CA THR A 49 -5.80 2.52 -1.82
C THR A 49 -4.51 1.74 -2.01
N ARG A 50 -3.60 2.22 -2.88
CA ARG A 50 -2.28 1.60 -3.07
C ARG A 50 -1.42 1.69 -1.81
N ARG A 51 -1.46 2.82 -1.09
CA ARG A 51 -0.74 2.99 0.19
C ARG A 51 -1.32 2.10 1.29
N GLN A 52 -2.65 2.02 1.39
CA GLN A 52 -3.35 1.17 2.35
C GLN A 52 -3.11 -0.31 2.05
N GLY A 53 -3.17 -0.72 0.78
CA GLY A 53 -2.86 -2.07 0.33
C GLY A 53 -1.44 -2.48 0.70
N LEU A 54 -0.46 -1.61 0.48
CA LEU A 54 0.94 -1.88 0.86
C LEU A 54 1.12 -2.03 2.38
N GLN A 55 0.43 -1.22 3.19
CA GLN A 55 0.45 -1.37 4.65
C GLN A 55 -0.21 -2.68 5.08
N GLN A 56 -1.38 -3.02 4.53
CA GLN A 56 -2.09 -4.26 4.85
C GLN A 56 -1.30 -5.50 4.43
N GLU A 57 -0.68 -5.48 3.24
CA GLU A 57 0.20 -6.57 2.79
C GLU A 57 1.39 -6.75 3.73
N ARG A 58 2.03 -5.64 4.14
CA ARG A 58 3.16 -5.70 5.08
C ARG A 58 2.73 -6.21 6.44
N GLN A 59 1.58 -5.77 6.95
CA GLN A 59 1.00 -6.26 8.20
C GLN A 59 0.71 -7.76 8.12
N SER A 60 0.10 -8.20 7.01
CA SER A 60 -0.23 -9.60 6.75
C SER A 60 1.03 -10.47 6.63
N ALA A 61 2.09 -9.95 5.99
CA ALA A 61 3.37 -10.65 5.87
C ALA A 61 4.03 -10.84 7.25
N ILE A 62 4.08 -9.79 8.08
CA ILE A 62 4.62 -9.88 9.45
C ILE A 62 3.82 -10.88 10.28
N ALA A 63 2.49 -10.77 10.25
CA ALA A 63 1.61 -11.68 10.99
C ALA A 63 1.78 -13.14 10.53
N SER A 64 1.95 -13.37 9.23
CA SER A 64 2.15 -14.71 8.66
C SER A 64 3.51 -15.30 9.06
N LEU A 65 4.57 -14.49 9.07
CA LEU A 65 5.91 -14.90 9.52
C LEU A 65 5.93 -15.23 11.01
N MET A 66 5.28 -14.41 11.84
CA MET A 66 5.08 -14.73 13.26
C MET A 66 4.32 -16.03 13.43
N ARG A 67 3.30 -16.26 12.61
CA ARG A 67 2.52 -17.50 12.66
C ARG A 67 3.37 -18.73 12.35
N LEU A 68 4.25 -18.61 11.35
CA LEU A 68 5.17 -19.67 10.95
C LEU A 68 6.24 -19.95 12.01
N ARG A 69 6.73 -18.92 12.69
CA ARG A 69 7.85 -19.03 13.66
C ARG A 69 7.42 -19.35 15.08
N PHE A 70 6.35 -18.73 15.55
CA PHE A 70 5.89 -18.79 16.94
C PHE A 70 4.55 -19.51 17.11
N GLY A 71 3.88 -19.89 16.02
CA GLY A 71 2.59 -20.57 16.06
C GLY A 71 1.42 -19.58 16.09
N ALA A 72 0.64 -19.53 17.16
CA ALA A 72 -0.47 -18.58 17.21
C ALA A 72 0.03 -17.15 17.43
N VAL A 73 -0.52 -16.19 16.68
CA VAL A 73 -0.34 -14.75 16.95
C VAL A 73 -1.41 -14.35 17.96
N ASP A 74 -1.01 -14.25 19.21
CA ASP A 74 -1.84 -13.78 20.32
C ASP A 74 -1.85 -12.25 20.42
N SER A 75 -2.62 -11.74 21.38
CA SER A 75 -2.77 -10.30 21.64
C SER A 75 -1.43 -9.59 21.88
N GLU A 76 -0.47 -10.28 22.52
CA GLU A 76 0.86 -9.74 22.82
C GLU A 76 1.69 -9.57 21.55
N LEU A 77 1.70 -10.58 20.67
CA LEU A 77 2.35 -10.51 19.37
C LEU A 77 1.65 -9.52 18.43
N GLN A 78 0.32 -9.40 18.51
CA GLN A 78 -0.45 -8.42 17.74
C GLN A 78 -0.08 -6.98 18.11
N ALA A 79 0.17 -6.70 19.39
CA ALA A 79 0.51 -5.37 19.89
C ALA A 79 1.86 -4.87 19.34
N ILE A 80 2.79 -5.76 18.98
CA ILE A 80 4.11 -5.39 18.47
C ILE A 80 4.17 -5.27 16.94
N ILE A 81 3.14 -5.74 16.21
CA ILE A 81 3.07 -5.65 14.74
C ILE A 81 3.24 -4.19 14.24
N PRO A 82 2.58 -3.17 14.83
CA PRO A 82 2.77 -1.78 14.41
C PRO A 82 4.22 -1.30 14.55
N ALA A 83 4.93 -1.72 15.60
CA ALA A 83 6.34 -1.38 15.79
C ALA A 83 7.22 -2.06 14.72
N LEU A 84 6.93 -3.31 14.36
CA LEU A 84 7.62 -4.02 13.29
C LEU A 84 7.34 -3.44 11.90
N MET A 85 6.16 -2.88 11.66
CA MET A 85 5.85 -2.17 10.41
C MET A 85 6.74 -0.93 10.19
N ASN A 86 7.30 -0.35 11.25
CA ASN A 86 8.24 0.78 11.13
C ASN A 86 9.66 0.33 10.76
N LEU A 87 9.99 -0.97 10.89
CA LEU A 87 11.32 -1.51 10.60
C LEU A 87 11.43 -2.03 9.16
N PRO A 88 12.57 -1.85 8.47
CA PRO A 88 12.83 -2.44 7.16
C PRO A 88 12.60 -3.96 7.12
N THR A 89 12.25 -4.48 5.94
CA THR A 89 11.93 -5.90 5.74
C THR A 89 13.00 -6.85 6.24
N GLU A 90 14.25 -6.55 5.94
CA GLU A 90 15.39 -7.37 6.38
C GLU A 90 15.52 -7.39 7.90
N GLN A 91 15.29 -6.24 8.57
CA GLN A 91 15.45 -6.12 10.02
C GLN A 91 14.40 -6.92 10.79
N TYR A 92 13.11 -6.79 10.46
CA TYR A 92 12.10 -7.57 11.17
C TYR A 92 12.22 -9.07 10.84
N THR A 93 12.58 -9.43 9.60
CA THR A 93 12.77 -10.85 9.21
C THR A 93 13.91 -11.47 10.01
N GLN A 94 15.02 -10.74 10.16
CA GLN A 94 16.16 -11.17 10.95
C GLN A 94 15.82 -11.25 12.45
N LEU A 95 15.11 -10.26 13.00
CA LEU A 95 14.67 -10.28 14.40
C LEU A 95 13.74 -11.47 14.71
N LEU A 96 12.77 -11.77 13.85
CA LEU A 96 11.86 -12.92 13.99
C LEU A 96 12.58 -14.27 13.85
N TRP A 97 13.74 -14.28 13.19
CA TRP A 97 14.58 -15.47 13.04
C TRP A 97 15.55 -15.65 14.22
N GLN A 98 16.11 -14.56 14.74
CA GLN A 98 17.13 -14.58 15.79
C GLN A 98 16.55 -14.62 17.19
N LEU A 99 15.45 -13.91 17.44
CA LEU A 99 14.85 -13.79 18.77
C LEU A 99 13.76 -14.83 18.98
N SER A 100 13.66 -15.32 20.21
CA SER A 100 12.50 -16.07 20.68
C SER A 100 11.30 -15.15 20.92
N ARG A 101 10.09 -15.73 21.06
CA ARG A 101 8.86 -14.99 21.37
C ARG A 101 9.04 -14.08 22.58
N ALA A 102 9.60 -14.59 23.68
CA ALA A 102 9.76 -13.84 24.92
C ALA A 102 10.71 -12.65 24.76
N GLU A 103 11.84 -12.84 24.09
CA GLU A 103 12.83 -11.79 23.83
C GLU A 103 12.27 -10.71 22.87
N LEU A 104 11.49 -11.13 21.87
CA LEU A 104 10.81 -10.22 20.96
C LEU A 104 9.81 -9.33 21.71
N LEU A 105 8.97 -9.92 22.56
CA LEU A 105 8.01 -9.17 23.38
C LEU A 105 8.73 -8.23 24.34
N GLN A 106 9.76 -8.69 25.03
CA GLN A 106 10.55 -7.86 25.95
C GLN A 106 11.19 -6.65 25.24
N ARG A 107 11.58 -6.79 23.98
CA ARG A 107 12.20 -5.70 23.20
C ARG A 107 11.20 -4.64 22.73
N PHE A 108 9.95 -5.04 22.45
CA PHE A 108 8.94 -4.17 21.82
C PHE A 108 7.78 -3.77 22.76
N GLN A 109 7.66 -4.39 23.94
CA GLN A 109 6.68 -4.05 24.98
C GLN A 109 7.29 -3.31 26.19
N ALA A 110 8.54 -2.84 26.08
CA ALA A 110 9.21 -2.04 27.09
C ALA A 110 8.78 -0.56 27.08
#